data_AF-A0A166LC82-F1
#
_entry.id   AF-A0A166LC82-F1
#
_cell.length_a   1.000
_cell.length_b   1.000
_cell.length_c   1.000
_cell.angle_alpha   90.00
_cell.angle_beta   90.00
_cell.angle_gamma   90.00
#
_symmetry.space_group_name_H-M   'P 1'
#
loop_
_entity.id
_entity.type
_entity.pdbx_description
1 polymer ?
#
loop_
_entity_poly.entity_id
_entity_poly.type
_entity_poly.pdbx_seq_one_letter_code
_entity_poly.pdbx_strand_id
1 'polypeptide(L)'
;MLKLTKVKTPNGLMWNGHPDAIQNITNGIIRDDRAFHITINDWVSRYNNQATYDLQRTGAWTHGTSETVIQEAPRRLREQGWDKLRRALSATVRYWMMRAFLDATTRGDHAFAVELLKDTLAVITWGQHIYHDVPVDDKGVIFTDTFKRGVTNLYLDQFLQAHSDDPGPNSNFPLEDLLAGAEQMLREIDANPPPAGAMQADPAFTLSFYSYPAGRAFSIKGFYHARMAARCMHDTAAAEDHFRKSAGCYLQAAGRLPEDDEQHADFISCALEYYFKCGNPVEETLELLKRLRIAIPKMKRIWSESGQAKRGFMDRVFAQTLETEKKLLDAVASGQFSLDDKVLPDWTVLEHLRTSNRADIYQ
;
A
#
# COMPACT_ATOMS: atom_id res chain seq x y z
N MET A 1 6.46 28.91 11.15
CA MET A 1 7.06 28.14 10.03
C MET A 1 7.37 29.12 8.90
N LEU A 2 8.61 29.19 8.41
CA LEU A 2 9.00 30.15 7.35
C LEU A 2 8.29 29.78 6.04
N LYS A 3 7.46 30.68 5.52
CA LYS A 3 6.80 30.52 4.22
C LYS A 3 7.84 30.63 3.11
N LEU A 4 7.75 29.76 2.11
CA LEU A 4 8.56 29.89 0.90
C LEU A 4 8.28 31.24 0.22
N THR A 5 9.31 32.05 0.04
CA THR A 5 9.22 33.41 -0.50
C THR A 5 10.28 33.62 -1.58
N LYS A 6 9.95 34.42 -2.60
CA LYS A 6 10.94 34.91 -3.57
C LYS A 6 11.61 36.14 -2.98
N VAL A 7 12.93 36.11 -2.87
CA VAL A 7 13.76 37.21 -2.40
C VAL A 7 14.61 37.70 -3.56
N LYS A 8 14.68 39.02 -3.74
CA LYS A 8 15.52 39.63 -4.77
C LYS A 8 16.96 39.66 -4.27
N THR A 9 17.89 39.13 -5.06
CA THR A 9 19.33 39.10 -4.79
C THR A 9 20.08 39.85 -5.91
N PRO A 10 21.36 40.22 -5.71
CA PRO A 10 22.19 40.77 -6.79
C PRO A 10 22.26 39.88 -8.03
N ASN A 11 22.10 38.56 -7.86
CA ASN A 11 22.15 37.56 -8.93
C ASN A 11 20.77 37.19 -9.49
N GLY A 12 19.71 37.91 -9.11
CA GLY A 12 18.33 37.65 -9.55
C GLY A 12 17.40 37.19 -8.43
N LEU A 13 16.23 36.66 -8.80
CA LEU A 13 15.26 36.14 -7.84
C LEU A 13 15.71 34.78 -7.29
N MET A 14 15.81 34.67 -5.97
CA MET A 14 16.13 33.43 -5.27
C MET A 14 14.97 33.05 -4.35
N TRP A 15 14.72 31.74 -4.19
CA TRP A 15 13.75 31.25 -3.22
C TRP A 15 14.39 31.16 -1.82
N ASN A 16 13.64 31.56 -0.80
CA ASN A 16 13.99 31.41 0.61
C ASN A 16 12.86 30.72 1.36
N GLY A 17 13.16 29.63 2.07
CA GLY A 17 12.16 28.82 2.76
C GLY A 17 12.80 27.73 3.62
N HIS A 18 11.95 26.99 4.34
CA HIS A 18 12.41 25.83 5.09
C HIS A 18 12.79 24.70 4.11
N PRO A 19 14.00 24.12 4.21
CA PRO A 19 14.35 22.94 3.43
C PRO A 19 13.58 21.71 3.95
N ASP A 20 13.63 20.56 3.27
CA ASP A 20 13.13 19.28 3.79
C ASP A 20 11.60 19.11 3.83
N ALA A 21 10.84 20.00 3.21
CA ALA A 21 9.39 19.84 3.12
C ALA A 21 9.00 18.56 2.36
N ILE A 22 9.68 18.27 1.23
CA ILE A 22 9.48 17.00 0.52
C ILE A 22 9.80 15.81 1.43
N GLN A 23 10.89 15.89 2.20
CA GLN A 23 11.28 14.82 3.12
C GLN A 23 10.20 14.54 4.17
N ASN A 24 9.64 15.58 4.78
CA ASN A 24 8.61 15.41 5.79
C ASN A 24 7.33 14.81 5.22
N ILE A 25 6.89 15.28 4.04
CA ILE A 25 5.68 14.76 3.38
C ILE A 25 5.88 13.30 2.97
N THR A 26 6.99 12.98 2.31
CA THR A 26 7.28 11.60 1.88
C THR A 26 7.48 10.64 3.05
N ASN A 27 8.05 11.11 4.17
CA ASN A 27 8.14 10.30 5.39
C ASN A 27 6.75 9.96 5.95
N GLY A 28 5.78 10.88 5.82
CA GLY A 28 4.38 10.60 6.17
C GLY A 28 3.77 9.55 5.25
N ILE A 29 3.90 9.74 3.93
CA ILE A 29 3.31 8.84 2.92
C ILE A 29 3.83 7.41 3.03
N ILE A 30 5.14 7.20 3.21
CA ILE A 30 5.68 5.84 3.37
C ILE A 30 5.28 5.18 4.70
N ARG A 31 4.79 5.96 5.67
CA ARG A 31 4.32 5.44 6.96
C ARG A 31 2.86 5.03 6.91
N ASP A 32 2.03 5.91 6.37
CA ASP A 32 0.61 5.68 6.08
C ASP A 32 0.14 6.74 5.09
N ASP A 33 -0.14 6.33 3.86
CA ASP A 33 -0.61 7.20 2.78
C ASP A 33 -2.03 7.72 3.02
N ARG A 34 -2.84 6.99 3.80
CA ARG A 34 -4.22 7.39 4.17
C ARG A 34 -4.26 8.66 5.02
N ALA A 35 -3.15 9.01 5.67
CA ALA A 35 -3.03 10.26 6.44
C ALA A 35 -2.91 11.51 5.53
N PHE A 36 -2.59 11.33 4.25
CA PHE A 36 -2.43 12.43 3.31
C PHE A 36 -3.79 12.98 2.85
N HIS A 37 -3.95 14.30 2.94
CA HIS A 37 -5.16 14.99 2.47
C HIS A 37 -4.82 16.42 2.02
N ILE A 38 -5.49 16.89 0.97
CA ILE A 38 -5.33 18.23 0.42
C ILE A 38 -6.55 19.06 0.78
N THR A 39 -6.38 20.11 1.58
CA THR A 39 -7.47 21.00 2.04
C THR A 39 -7.43 22.40 1.45
N ILE A 40 -6.38 22.74 0.70
CA ILE A 40 -6.17 24.08 0.13
C ILE A 40 -6.06 24.00 -1.39
N ASN A 41 -6.77 24.90 -2.09
CA ASN A 41 -6.88 24.86 -3.55
C ASN A 41 -5.54 25.09 -4.28
N ASP A 42 -4.60 25.80 -3.66
CA ASP A 42 -3.29 26.10 -4.24
C ASP A 42 -2.18 25.14 -3.78
N TRP A 43 -2.54 24.01 -3.15
CA TRP A 43 -1.57 23.06 -2.59
C TRP A 43 -0.56 22.57 -3.63
N VAL A 44 -1.03 22.14 -4.81
CA VAL A 44 -0.18 21.61 -5.89
C VAL A 44 0.83 22.66 -6.35
N SER A 45 0.39 23.92 -6.50
CA SER A 45 1.28 25.03 -6.86
C SER A 45 2.35 25.28 -5.79
N ARG A 46 1.95 25.26 -4.50
CA ARG A 46 2.88 25.41 -3.38
C ARG A 46 3.89 24.26 -3.31
N TYR A 47 3.42 23.03 -3.47
CA TYR A 47 4.26 21.85 -3.55
C TYR A 47 5.26 21.97 -4.68
N ASN A 48 4.84 22.33 -5.90
CA ASN A 48 5.75 22.47 -7.05
C ASN A 48 6.83 23.54 -6.82
N ASN A 49 6.47 24.68 -6.22
CA ASN A 49 7.45 25.71 -5.85
C ASN A 49 8.46 25.20 -4.81
N GLN A 50 7.98 24.49 -3.79
CA GLN A 50 8.82 23.92 -2.75
C GLN A 50 9.72 22.80 -3.29
N ALA A 51 9.19 21.95 -4.16
CA ALA A 51 9.95 20.88 -4.80
C ALA A 51 11.06 21.45 -5.67
N THR A 52 10.76 22.47 -6.47
CA THR A 52 11.76 23.18 -7.27
C THR A 52 12.87 23.76 -6.39
N TYR A 53 12.51 24.39 -5.27
CA TYR A 53 13.48 24.94 -4.32
C TYR A 53 14.39 23.86 -3.72
N ASP A 54 13.81 22.77 -3.20
CA ASP A 54 14.55 21.68 -2.57
C ASP A 54 15.48 20.98 -3.58
N LEU A 55 15.00 20.71 -4.81
CA LEU A 55 15.78 20.10 -5.88
C LEU A 55 16.97 20.98 -6.31
N GLN A 56 16.73 22.28 -6.53
CA GLN A 56 17.79 23.22 -6.90
C GLN A 56 18.85 23.36 -5.80
N ARG A 57 18.40 23.48 -4.55
CA ARG A 57 19.29 23.62 -3.38
C ARG A 57 20.20 22.42 -3.19
N THR A 58 19.69 21.22 -3.47
CA THR A 58 20.43 19.96 -3.25
C THR A 58 21.22 19.51 -4.46
N GLY A 59 21.04 20.11 -5.64
CA GLY A 59 21.64 19.64 -6.89
C GLY A 59 21.08 18.28 -7.32
N ALA A 60 19.84 17.99 -6.95
CA ALA A 60 19.13 16.77 -7.29
C ALA A 60 18.98 16.61 -8.81
N TRP A 61 18.84 15.37 -9.26
CA TRP A 61 18.44 15.06 -10.62
C TRP A 61 16.96 15.42 -10.80
N THR A 62 16.68 16.34 -11.71
CA THR A 62 15.31 16.77 -12.07
C THR A 62 14.81 16.12 -13.36
N HIS A 63 15.72 15.46 -14.11
CA HIS A 63 15.45 14.77 -15.36
C HIS A 63 16.28 13.47 -15.40
N GLY A 64 15.85 12.51 -16.22
CA GLY A 64 16.47 11.20 -16.35
C GLY A 64 15.77 10.11 -15.54
N THR A 65 16.22 8.88 -15.75
CA THR A 65 15.76 7.66 -15.07
C THR A 65 16.73 7.26 -13.96
N SER A 66 16.47 6.14 -13.30
CA SER A 66 17.40 5.52 -12.35
C SER A 66 18.79 5.29 -12.94
N GLU A 67 18.89 4.96 -14.23
CA GLU A 67 20.17 4.72 -14.92
C GLU A 67 21.08 5.96 -14.91
N THR A 68 20.52 7.14 -15.20
CA THR A 68 21.27 8.41 -15.17
C THR A 68 21.83 8.68 -13.78
N VAL A 69 21.01 8.46 -12.73
CA VAL A 69 21.42 8.68 -11.34
C VAL A 69 22.53 7.70 -10.95
N ILE A 70 22.35 6.41 -11.25
CA ILE A 70 23.30 5.33 -10.95
C ILE A 70 24.66 5.57 -11.64
N GLN A 71 24.66 6.03 -12.89
CA GLN A 71 25.89 6.30 -13.65
C GLN A 71 26.62 7.55 -13.11
N GLU A 72 25.91 8.62 -12.77
CA GLU A 72 26.52 9.87 -12.36
C GLU A 72 26.93 9.91 -10.88
N ALA A 73 26.22 9.18 -10.01
CA ALA A 73 26.41 9.26 -8.56
C ALA A 73 27.84 8.94 -8.10
N PRO A 74 28.54 7.90 -8.60
CA PRO A 74 29.94 7.64 -8.23
C PRO A 74 30.89 8.77 -8.59
N ARG A 75 30.67 9.43 -9.73
CA ARG A 75 31.46 10.60 -10.15
C ARG A 75 31.21 11.78 -9.21
N ARG A 76 29.94 12.08 -8.92
CA ARG A 76 29.57 13.15 -7.99
C ARG A 76 30.10 12.87 -6.58
N LEU A 77 30.14 11.61 -6.13
CA LEU A 77 30.74 11.25 -4.85
C LEU A 77 32.21 11.67 -4.78
N ARG A 78 33.00 11.33 -5.81
CA ARG A 78 34.44 11.65 -5.88
C ARG A 78 34.70 13.16 -5.90
N GLU A 79 33.84 13.91 -6.60
CA GLU A 79 34.03 15.36 -6.78
C GLU A 79 33.48 16.21 -5.63
N GLN A 80 32.41 15.74 -4.98
CA GLN A 80 31.58 16.58 -4.09
C GLN A 80 31.47 16.06 -2.67
N GLY A 81 31.83 14.79 -2.43
CA GLY A 81 31.72 14.12 -1.14
C GLY A 81 30.30 13.71 -0.77
N TRP A 82 30.20 12.94 0.33
CA TRP A 82 28.96 12.35 0.83
C TRP A 82 27.89 13.38 1.13
N ASP A 83 28.22 14.46 1.82
CA ASP A 83 27.24 15.48 2.22
C ASP A 83 26.45 16.07 1.06
N LYS A 84 27.10 16.30 -0.08
CA LYS A 84 26.42 16.82 -1.28
C LYS A 84 25.65 15.71 -1.97
N LEU A 85 26.27 14.53 -2.17
CA LEU A 85 25.63 13.42 -2.87
C LEU A 85 24.39 12.90 -2.12
N ARG A 86 24.49 12.68 -0.80
CA ARG A 86 23.40 12.20 0.06
C ARG A 86 22.17 13.08 -0.07
N ARG A 87 22.36 14.41 -0.05
CA ARG A 87 21.26 15.39 -0.20
C ARG A 87 20.64 15.34 -1.59
N ALA A 88 21.45 15.26 -2.64
CA ALA A 88 20.97 15.16 -4.02
C ALA A 88 20.15 13.87 -4.24
N LEU A 89 20.66 12.72 -3.80
CA LEU A 89 19.98 11.43 -3.91
C LEU A 89 18.67 11.40 -3.12
N SER A 90 18.70 11.88 -1.86
CA SER A 90 17.50 11.94 -1.02
C SER A 90 16.41 12.79 -1.66
N ALA A 91 16.76 13.97 -2.18
CA ALA A 91 15.81 14.85 -2.84
C ALA A 91 15.26 14.24 -4.15
N THR A 92 16.08 13.60 -4.98
CA THR A 92 15.64 12.92 -6.22
C THR A 92 14.66 11.79 -5.93
N VAL A 93 15.04 10.86 -5.06
CA VAL A 93 14.21 9.69 -4.70
C VAL A 93 12.86 10.14 -4.16
N ARG A 94 12.86 11.09 -3.22
CA ARG A 94 11.62 11.57 -2.61
C ARG A 94 10.76 12.39 -3.56
N TYR A 95 11.37 13.13 -4.49
CA TYR A 95 10.65 13.82 -5.55
C TYR A 95 9.93 12.84 -6.49
N TRP A 96 10.61 11.76 -6.91
CA TRP A 96 9.97 10.72 -7.73
C TRP A 96 8.83 10.02 -6.98
N MET A 97 9.01 9.70 -5.71
CA MET A 97 7.95 9.14 -4.86
C MET A 97 6.72 10.05 -4.77
N MET A 98 6.92 11.34 -4.48
CA MET A 98 5.81 12.30 -4.42
C MET A 98 5.11 12.45 -5.76
N ARG A 99 5.88 12.46 -6.86
CA ARG A 99 5.33 12.60 -8.19
C ARG A 99 4.47 11.37 -8.55
N ALA A 100 4.98 10.17 -8.30
CA ALA A 100 4.22 8.93 -8.45
C ALA A 100 2.93 8.95 -7.63
N PHE A 101 3.02 9.32 -6.36
CA PHE A 101 1.87 9.39 -5.46
C PHE A 101 0.83 10.42 -5.91
N LEU A 102 1.24 11.61 -6.34
CA LEU A 102 0.32 12.66 -6.80
C LEU A 102 -0.31 12.32 -8.15
N ASP A 103 0.46 11.79 -9.11
CA ASP A 103 -0.09 11.41 -10.41
C ASP A 103 -1.09 10.25 -10.27
N ALA A 104 -0.82 9.27 -9.41
CA ALA A 104 -1.79 8.23 -9.06
C ALA A 104 -3.05 8.80 -8.40
N THR A 105 -2.91 9.53 -7.29
CA THR A 105 -4.06 9.99 -6.49
C THR A 105 -4.90 11.08 -7.16
N THR A 106 -4.30 11.93 -8.00
CA THR A 106 -5.01 13.07 -8.63
C THR A 106 -5.43 12.83 -10.07
N ARG A 107 -4.74 11.95 -10.79
CA ARG A 107 -5.03 11.66 -12.21
C ARG A 107 -5.44 10.22 -12.48
N GLY A 108 -5.28 9.32 -11.51
CA GLY A 108 -5.49 7.89 -11.70
C GLY A 108 -4.43 7.26 -12.61
N ASP A 109 -3.26 7.87 -12.77
CA ASP A 109 -2.21 7.36 -13.66
C ASP A 109 -1.29 6.38 -12.91
N HIS A 110 -1.85 5.22 -12.56
CA HIS A 110 -1.16 4.19 -11.79
C HIS A 110 0.01 3.56 -12.57
N ALA A 111 -0.12 3.43 -13.90
CA ALA A 111 0.94 2.93 -14.75
C ALA A 111 2.20 3.82 -14.68
N PHE A 112 2.02 5.14 -14.77
CA PHE A 112 3.12 6.08 -14.61
C PHE A 112 3.72 6.05 -13.20
N ALA A 113 2.88 5.92 -12.17
CA ALA A 113 3.34 5.80 -10.79
C ALA A 113 4.22 4.55 -10.57
N VAL A 114 3.85 3.41 -11.17
CA VAL A 114 4.64 2.18 -11.14
C VAL A 114 6.04 2.38 -11.73
N GLU A 115 6.15 3.01 -12.90
CA GLU A 115 7.45 3.27 -13.54
C GLU A 115 8.35 4.17 -12.69
N LEU A 116 7.80 5.25 -12.12
CA LEU A 116 8.57 6.13 -11.23
C LEU A 116 9.03 5.43 -9.94
N LEU A 117 8.18 4.60 -9.34
CA LEU A 117 8.52 3.86 -8.13
C LEU A 117 9.53 2.74 -8.44
N LYS A 118 9.47 2.14 -9.62
CA LYS A 118 10.48 1.19 -10.12
C LYS A 118 11.85 1.86 -10.27
N ASP A 119 11.90 3.04 -10.88
CA ASP A 119 13.14 3.85 -10.94
C ASP A 119 13.67 4.20 -9.54
N THR A 120 12.76 4.56 -8.64
CA THR A 120 13.10 4.85 -7.25
C THR A 120 13.73 3.65 -6.55
N LEU A 121 13.10 2.47 -6.66
CA LEU A 121 13.59 1.22 -6.07
C LEU A 121 14.90 0.75 -6.69
N ALA A 122 15.13 1.01 -7.98
CA ALA A 122 16.39 0.71 -8.66
C ALA A 122 17.55 1.50 -8.04
N VAL A 123 17.39 2.81 -7.82
CA VAL A 123 18.42 3.63 -7.15
C VAL A 123 18.65 3.16 -5.72
N ILE A 124 17.58 2.88 -4.96
CA ILE A 124 17.69 2.42 -3.56
C ILE A 124 18.45 1.09 -3.49
N THR A 125 18.06 0.11 -4.32
CA THR A 125 18.65 -1.23 -4.30
C THR A 125 20.11 -1.19 -4.76
N TRP A 126 20.41 -0.41 -5.80
CA TRP A 126 21.79 -0.19 -6.23
C TRP A 126 22.64 0.44 -5.11
N GLY A 127 22.15 1.49 -4.47
CA GLY A 127 22.88 2.18 -3.41
C GLY A 127 23.07 1.31 -2.17
N GLN A 128 22.08 0.49 -1.80
CA GLN A 128 22.22 -0.50 -0.74
C GLN A 128 23.34 -1.49 -1.02
N HIS A 129 23.47 -1.95 -2.27
CA HIS A 129 24.51 -2.90 -2.65
C HIS A 129 25.91 -2.25 -2.68
N ILE A 130 26.06 -1.13 -3.38
CA ILE A 130 27.36 -0.48 -3.58
C ILE A 130 27.86 0.21 -2.31
N TYR A 131 26.97 0.71 -1.47
CA TYR A 131 27.31 1.45 -0.25
C TYR A 131 26.93 0.68 1.02
N HIS A 132 26.98 -0.65 1.00
CA HIS A 132 26.62 -1.48 2.15
C HIS A 132 27.48 -1.17 3.38
N ASP A 133 28.79 -1.03 3.21
CA ASP A 133 29.76 -0.73 4.28
C ASP A 133 29.81 0.74 4.73
N VAL A 134 29.07 1.62 4.06
CA VAL A 134 29.06 3.05 4.40
C VAL A 134 28.07 3.31 5.54
N PRO A 135 28.43 4.08 6.59
CA PRO A 135 27.53 4.45 7.66
C PRO A 135 26.26 5.14 7.15
N VAL A 136 25.12 4.90 7.82
CA VAL A 136 23.82 5.49 7.44
C VAL A 136 23.83 7.02 7.47
N ASP A 137 24.58 7.62 8.38
CA ASP A 137 24.72 9.08 8.46
C ASP A 137 25.38 9.69 7.21
N ASP A 138 26.26 8.92 6.55
CA ASP A 138 26.97 9.32 5.33
C ASP A 138 26.18 8.98 4.07
N LYS A 139 25.68 7.73 3.93
CA LYS A 139 24.95 7.29 2.72
C LYS A 139 23.50 7.77 2.69
N GLY A 140 22.93 8.03 3.87
CA GLY A 140 21.58 8.51 4.06
C GLY A 140 20.55 7.41 4.30
N VAL A 141 19.48 7.81 5.00
CA VAL A 141 18.37 6.94 5.41
C VAL A 141 17.60 6.32 4.24
N ILE A 142 17.70 6.89 3.03
CA ILE A 142 17.03 6.35 1.84
C ILE A 142 17.53 4.95 1.46
N PHE A 143 18.71 4.55 1.96
CA PHE A 143 19.29 3.22 1.76
C PHE A 143 19.05 2.27 2.94
N THR A 144 18.18 2.63 3.89
CA THR A 144 17.77 1.71 4.96
C THR A 144 16.67 0.77 4.48
N ASP A 145 16.61 -0.43 5.07
CA ASP A 145 15.60 -1.43 4.69
C ASP A 145 14.18 -0.94 4.94
N THR A 146 13.95 -0.20 6.03
CA THR A 146 12.65 0.39 6.34
C THR A 146 12.22 1.43 5.31
N PHE A 147 13.15 2.23 4.79
CA PHE A 147 12.83 3.16 3.71
C PHE A 147 12.49 2.42 2.42
N LYS A 148 13.33 1.46 2.02
CA LYS A 148 13.07 0.61 0.85
C LYS A 148 11.71 -0.07 0.94
N ARG A 149 11.40 -0.67 2.09
CA ARG A 149 10.14 -1.37 2.34
C ARG A 149 8.94 -0.44 2.23
N GLY A 150 9.03 0.78 2.76
CA GLY A 150 8.00 1.81 2.58
C GLY A 150 7.76 2.14 1.11
N VAL A 151 8.84 2.31 0.32
CA VAL A 151 8.72 2.53 -1.13
C VAL A 151 8.18 1.30 -1.87
N THR A 152 8.59 0.09 -1.48
CA THR A 152 8.06 -1.15 -2.06
C THR A 152 6.57 -1.31 -1.74
N ASN A 153 6.11 -0.90 -0.56
CA ASN A 153 4.71 -0.91 -0.19
C ASN A 153 3.85 0.01 -1.06
N LEU A 154 4.37 1.20 -1.40
CA LEU A 154 3.74 2.08 -2.39
C LEU A 154 3.77 1.45 -3.77
N TYR A 155 4.91 0.90 -4.20
CA TYR A 155 5.05 0.26 -5.52
C TYR A 155 4.04 -0.86 -5.74
N LEU A 156 3.92 -1.79 -4.78
CA LEU A 156 2.99 -2.91 -4.90
C LEU A 156 1.53 -2.47 -4.92
N ASP A 157 1.19 -1.42 -4.17
CA ASP A 157 -0.14 -0.83 -4.18
C ASP A 157 -0.49 -0.24 -5.56
N GLN A 158 0.42 0.57 -6.11
CA GLN A 158 0.23 1.16 -7.43
C GLN A 158 0.24 0.10 -8.55
N PHE A 159 1.02 -0.97 -8.39
CA PHE A 159 1.02 -2.10 -9.33
C PHE A 159 -0.31 -2.86 -9.30
N LEU A 160 -0.89 -3.08 -8.10
CA LEU A 160 -2.22 -3.66 -7.96
C LEU A 160 -3.29 -2.77 -8.62
N GLN A 161 -3.21 -1.45 -8.47
CA GLN A 161 -4.12 -0.52 -9.15
C GLN A 161 -3.96 -0.58 -10.66
N ALA A 162 -2.72 -0.49 -11.17
CA ALA A 162 -2.44 -0.54 -12.60
C ALA A 162 -2.88 -1.88 -13.24
N HIS A 163 -2.73 -3.00 -12.53
CA HIS A 163 -3.32 -4.27 -12.95
C HIS A 163 -4.85 -4.23 -12.98
N SER A 164 -5.47 -3.55 -12.02
CA SER A 164 -6.94 -3.47 -11.96
C SER A 164 -7.51 -2.58 -13.07
N ASP A 165 -6.76 -1.56 -13.51
CA ASP A 165 -7.08 -0.74 -14.68
C ASP A 165 -6.95 -1.52 -16.01
N ASP A 166 -6.04 -2.49 -16.07
CA ASP A 166 -5.81 -3.36 -17.23
C ASP A 166 -5.70 -4.85 -16.80
N PRO A 167 -6.81 -5.53 -16.47
CA PRO A 167 -6.80 -6.87 -15.86
C PRO A 167 -6.61 -8.02 -16.86
N GLY A 168 -6.13 -7.73 -18.07
CA GLY A 168 -6.03 -8.68 -19.17
C GLY A 168 -4.84 -9.65 -19.07
N PRO A 169 -4.85 -10.78 -19.82
CA PRO A 169 -3.70 -11.68 -19.92
C PRO A 169 -2.49 -11.04 -20.60
N ASN A 170 -2.70 -9.96 -21.37
CA ASN A 170 -1.66 -9.16 -22.03
C ASN A 170 -1.35 -7.88 -21.25
N SER A 171 -1.78 -7.79 -19.99
CA SER A 171 -1.51 -6.63 -19.14
C SER A 171 -0.01 -6.39 -19.02
N ASN A 172 0.39 -5.11 -19.05
CA ASN A 172 1.75 -4.73 -18.68
C ASN A 172 2.03 -4.93 -17.18
N PHE A 173 1.01 -5.26 -16.41
CA PHE A 173 1.05 -5.49 -14.97
C PHE A 173 0.55 -6.92 -14.66
N PRO A 174 1.30 -7.97 -15.03
CA PRO A 174 0.85 -9.35 -14.86
C PRO A 174 0.67 -9.71 -13.38
N LEU A 175 -0.31 -10.59 -13.09
CA LEU A 175 -0.64 -11.03 -11.73
C LEU A 175 0.53 -11.77 -11.07
N GLU A 176 1.32 -12.47 -11.87
CA GLU A 176 2.46 -13.27 -11.43
C GLU A 176 3.59 -12.38 -10.89
N ASP A 177 3.84 -11.23 -11.51
CA ASP A 177 4.82 -10.25 -11.03
C ASP A 177 4.35 -9.60 -9.72
N LEU A 178 3.06 -9.30 -9.62
CA LEU A 178 2.45 -8.77 -8.40
C LEU A 178 2.56 -9.78 -7.23
N LEU A 179 2.31 -11.07 -7.50
CA LEU A 179 2.51 -12.15 -6.53
C LEU A 179 3.98 -12.24 -6.11
N ALA A 180 4.90 -12.29 -7.07
CA ALA A 180 6.33 -12.38 -6.80
C ALA A 180 6.84 -11.21 -5.94
N GLY A 181 6.35 -10.00 -6.21
CA GLY A 181 6.65 -8.81 -5.41
C GLY A 181 6.15 -8.92 -3.97
N ALA A 182 4.91 -9.38 -3.77
CA ALA A 182 4.36 -9.61 -2.43
C ALA A 182 5.12 -10.69 -1.65
N GLU A 183 5.47 -11.80 -2.28
CA GLU A 183 6.28 -12.84 -1.64
C GLU A 183 7.69 -12.37 -1.31
N GLN A 184 8.29 -11.56 -2.17
CA GLN A 184 9.59 -10.95 -1.90
C GLN A 184 9.53 -10.01 -0.70
N MET A 185 8.46 -9.22 -0.55
CA MET A 185 8.25 -8.36 0.62
C MET A 185 8.14 -9.17 1.92
N LEU A 186 7.37 -10.27 1.92
CA LEU A 186 7.26 -11.13 3.09
C LEU A 186 8.60 -11.77 3.45
N ARG A 187 9.33 -12.31 2.47
CA ARG A 187 10.68 -12.87 2.70
C ARG A 187 11.64 -11.83 3.27
N GLU A 188 11.58 -10.59 2.80
CA GLU A 188 12.43 -9.51 3.30
C GLU A 188 12.09 -9.14 4.75
N ILE A 189 10.81 -9.05 5.09
CA ILE A 189 10.35 -8.78 6.47
C ILE A 189 10.75 -9.92 7.42
N ASP A 190 10.61 -11.17 6.98
CA ASP A 190 10.98 -12.34 7.77
C ASP A 190 12.50 -12.42 7.98
N ALA A 191 13.30 -12.03 6.98
CA ALA A 191 14.76 -11.98 7.08
C ALA A 191 15.25 -10.81 7.96
N ASN A 192 14.49 -9.72 8.01
CA ASN A 192 14.82 -8.50 8.76
C ASN A 192 13.67 -8.13 9.71
N PRO A 193 13.38 -8.95 10.74
CA PRO A 193 12.26 -8.72 11.64
C PRO A 193 12.44 -7.44 12.48
N PRO A 194 11.35 -6.87 13.05
CA PRO A 194 11.49 -5.74 13.94
C PRO A 194 12.30 -6.13 15.19
N PRO A 195 13.09 -5.22 15.78
CA PRO A 195 13.80 -5.49 17.02
C PRO A 195 12.86 -6.01 18.12
N ALA A 196 13.37 -6.87 19.00
CA ALA A 196 12.61 -7.34 20.15
C ALA A 196 12.13 -6.14 21.00
N GLY A 197 10.83 -6.10 21.31
CA GLY A 197 10.23 -4.99 22.05
C GLY A 197 9.88 -3.75 21.21
N ALA A 198 10.13 -3.75 19.89
CA ALA A 198 9.88 -2.59 19.04
C ALA A 198 8.41 -2.15 19.06
N MET A 199 7.47 -3.09 19.12
CA MET A 199 6.03 -2.77 19.19
C MET A 199 5.68 -1.99 20.47
N GLN A 200 6.35 -2.26 21.59
CA GLN A 200 6.13 -1.55 22.86
C GLN A 200 6.83 -0.19 22.88
N ALA A 201 7.99 -0.09 22.25
CA ALA A 201 8.79 1.14 22.22
C ALA A 201 8.28 2.17 21.20
N ASP A 202 7.98 1.72 19.98
CA ASP A 202 7.45 2.55 18.89
C ASP A 202 6.45 1.72 18.05
N PRO A 203 5.18 1.65 18.51
CA PRO A 203 4.14 0.96 17.78
C PRO A 203 3.95 1.54 16.38
N ALA A 204 4.02 2.86 16.22
CA ALA A 204 3.78 3.53 14.95
C ALA A 204 4.85 3.15 13.91
N PHE A 205 6.13 3.13 14.29
CA PHE A 205 7.19 2.66 13.41
C PHE A 205 7.04 1.18 13.05
N THR A 206 6.72 0.35 14.04
CA THR A 206 6.54 -1.09 13.82
C THR A 206 5.37 -1.37 12.88
N LEU A 207 4.25 -0.66 13.06
CA LEU A 207 3.09 -0.77 12.20
C LEU A 207 3.41 -0.34 10.77
N SER A 208 3.95 0.86 10.61
CA SER A 208 4.28 1.45 9.31
C SER A 208 5.24 0.61 8.47
N PHE A 209 6.25 0.02 9.10
CA PHE A 209 7.34 -0.63 8.36
C PHE A 209 7.36 -2.15 8.51
N TYR A 210 6.46 -2.79 9.24
CA TYR A 210 6.46 -4.25 9.34
C TYR A 210 5.06 -4.82 9.19
N SER A 211 4.12 -4.35 10.02
CA SER A 211 2.76 -4.88 10.01
C SER A 211 1.99 -4.51 8.74
N TYR A 212 1.93 -3.22 8.38
CA TYR A 212 1.18 -2.76 7.21
C TYR A 212 1.74 -3.32 5.90
N PRO A 213 3.07 -3.30 5.65
CA PRO A 213 3.63 -3.95 4.47
C PRO A 213 3.33 -5.45 4.41
N ALA A 214 3.47 -6.18 5.52
CA ALA A 214 3.11 -7.61 5.56
C ALA A 214 1.62 -7.84 5.29
N GLY A 215 0.75 -7.03 5.88
CA GLY A 215 -0.70 -7.06 5.65
C GLY A 215 -1.04 -6.86 4.17
N ARG A 216 -0.45 -5.85 3.52
CA ARG A 216 -0.63 -5.59 2.10
C ARG A 216 -0.07 -6.72 1.21
N ALA A 217 1.09 -7.28 1.55
CA ALA A 217 1.62 -8.42 0.81
C ALA A 217 0.69 -9.65 0.88
N PHE A 218 0.15 -9.96 2.07
CA PHE A 218 -0.84 -11.03 2.20
C PHE A 218 -2.15 -10.73 1.45
N SER A 219 -2.64 -9.49 1.45
CA SER A 219 -3.85 -9.13 0.70
C SER A 219 -3.66 -9.27 -0.81
N ILE A 220 -2.47 -8.95 -1.33
CA ILE A 220 -2.09 -9.18 -2.73
C ILE A 220 -2.08 -10.68 -3.07
N LYS A 221 -1.53 -11.53 -2.20
CA LYS A 221 -1.61 -12.99 -2.37
C LYS A 221 -3.07 -13.48 -2.39
N GLY A 222 -3.91 -12.91 -1.53
CA GLY A 222 -5.35 -13.14 -1.52
C GLY A 222 -6.00 -12.78 -2.86
N PHE A 223 -5.69 -11.59 -3.38
CA PHE A 223 -6.18 -11.11 -4.67
C PHE A 223 -5.73 -12.01 -5.83
N TYR A 224 -4.46 -12.41 -5.86
CA TYR A 224 -3.93 -13.33 -6.86
C TYR A 224 -4.76 -14.63 -6.91
N HIS A 225 -4.94 -15.28 -5.76
CA HIS A 225 -5.70 -16.53 -5.71
C HIS A 225 -7.17 -16.35 -6.07
N ALA A 226 -7.81 -15.23 -5.71
CA ALA A 226 -9.16 -14.94 -6.15
C ALA A 226 -9.28 -14.83 -7.68
N ARG A 227 -8.30 -14.18 -8.33
CA ARG A 227 -8.24 -14.09 -9.80
C ARG A 227 -7.95 -15.44 -10.44
N MET A 228 -7.09 -16.27 -9.84
CA MET A 228 -6.85 -17.62 -10.33
C MET A 228 -8.10 -18.51 -10.20
N ALA A 229 -8.86 -18.41 -9.11
CA ALA A 229 -10.14 -19.10 -8.98
C ALA A 229 -11.09 -18.76 -10.14
N ALA A 230 -11.19 -17.47 -10.50
CA ALA A 230 -12.00 -17.02 -11.63
C ALA A 230 -11.53 -17.60 -12.98
N ARG A 231 -10.22 -17.79 -13.18
CA ARG A 231 -9.66 -18.45 -14.38
C ARG A 231 -9.92 -19.96 -14.40
N CYS A 232 -10.05 -20.57 -13.22
CA CYS A 232 -10.28 -22.00 -13.03
C CYS A 232 -11.76 -22.38 -12.90
N MET A 233 -12.73 -21.49 -13.21
CA MET A 233 -14.17 -21.77 -13.03
C MET A 233 -14.71 -23.01 -13.75
N HIS A 234 -14.00 -23.50 -14.77
CA HIS A 234 -14.33 -24.74 -15.48
C HIS A 234 -13.94 -26.01 -14.70
N ASP A 235 -13.05 -25.89 -13.70
CA ASP A 235 -12.63 -26.92 -12.76
C ASP A 235 -13.00 -26.47 -11.34
N THR A 236 -14.15 -26.93 -10.86
CA THR A 236 -14.69 -26.56 -9.55
C THR A 236 -13.71 -26.82 -8.41
N ALA A 237 -12.98 -27.94 -8.44
CA ALA A 237 -12.04 -28.29 -7.38
C ALA A 237 -10.84 -27.32 -7.35
N ALA A 238 -10.30 -26.99 -8.53
CA ALA A 238 -9.23 -26.00 -8.63
C ALA A 238 -9.69 -24.59 -8.23
N ALA A 239 -10.91 -24.19 -8.61
CA ALA A 239 -11.49 -22.92 -8.22
C ALA A 239 -11.70 -22.83 -6.69
N GLU A 240 -12.26 -23.88 -6.08
CA GLU A 240 -12.46 -23.96 -4.63
C GLU A 240 -11.15 -23.91 -3.83
N ASP A 241 -10.11 -24.62 -4.29
CA ASP A 241 -8.78 -24.57 -3.68
C ASP A 241 -8.20 -23.14 -3.71
N HIS A 242 -8.32 -22.46 -4.85
CA HIS A 242 -7.90 -21.07 -4.97
C HIS A 242 -8.72 -20.11 -4.09
N PHE A 243 -10.03 -20.30 -3.98
CA PHE A 243 -10.85 -19.52 -3.05
C PHE A 243 -10.45 -19.72 -1.60
N ARG A 244 -10.18 -20.98 -1.19
CA ARG A 244 -9.70 -21.29 0.15
C ARG A 244 -8.35 -20.63 0.45
N LYS A 245 -7.42 -20.69 -0.50
CA LYS A 245 -6.11 -19.99 -0.41
C LYS A 245 -6.28 -18.47 -0.33
N SER A 246 -7.20 -17.91 -1.11
CA SER A 246 -7.50 -16.48 -1.09
C SER A 246 -7.97 -16.04 0.29
N ALA A 247 -8.99 -16.72 0.84
CA ALA A 247 -9.50 -16.44 2.18
C ALA A 247 -8.42 -16.57 3.26
N GLY A 248 -7.62 -17.64 3.23
CA GLY A 248 -6.52 -17.84 4.17
C GLY A 248 -5.45 -16.73 4.09
N CYS A 249 -5.19 -16.18 2.90
CA CYS A 249 -4.28 -15.03 2.76
C CYS A 249 -4.90 -13.75 3.31
N TYR A 250 -6.18 -13.48 3.04
CA TYR A 250 -6.86 -12.31 3.63
C TYR A 250 -6.97 -12.37 5.16
N LEU A 251 -7.16 -13.56 5.75
CA LEU A 251 -7.11 -13.71 7.21
C LEU A 251 -5.72 -13.44 7.78
N GLN A 252 -4.67 -13.88 7.08
CA GLN A 252 -3.30 -13.53 7.46
C GLN A 252 -3.06 -12.02 7.34
N ALA A 253 -3.58 -11.38 6.30
CA ALA A 253 -3.52 -9.92 6.12
C ALA A 253 -4.18 -9.19 7.29
N ALA A 254 -5.43 -9.54 7.63
CA ALA A 254 -6.15 -8.99 8.77
C ALA A 254 -5.38 -9.21 10.09
N GLY A 255 -4.79 -10.39 10.28
CA GLY A 255 -4.00 -10.73 11.46
C GLY A 255 -2.70 -9.92 11.63
N ARG A 256 -2.26 -9.18 10.61
CA ARG A 256 -1.13 -8.24 10.74
C ARG A 256 -1.56 -6.87 11.25
N LEU A 257 -2.85 -6.55 11.20
CA LEU A 257 -3.36 -5.21 11.46
C LEU A 257 -4.02 -5.11 12.84
N PRO A 258 -3.99 -3.94 13.50
CA PRO A 258 -4.81 -3.66 14.67
C PRO A 258 -6.30 -3.88 14.37
N GLU A 259 -7.05 -4.36 15.36
CA GLU A 259 -8.48 -4.66 15.20
C GLU A 259 -9.34 -3.42 14.94
N ASP A 260 -8.83 -2.23 15.30
CA ASP A 260 -9.43 -0.93 15.06
C ASP A 260 -8.95 -0.25 13.76
N ASP A 261 -8.15 -0.93 12.93
CA ASP A 261 -7.79 -0.48 11.59
C ASP A 261 -8.87 -0.86 10.57
N GLU A 262 -9.20 0.03 9.63
CA GLU A 262 -10.21 -0.24 8.61
C GLU A 262 -9.86 -1.40 7.67
N GLN A 263 -8.57 -1.57 7.37
CA GLN A 263 -8.12 -2.67 6.52
C GLN A 263 -8.24 -4.02 7.24
N HIS A 264 -8.22 -4.05 8.58
CA HIS A 264 -8.47 -5.30 9.33
C HIS A 264 -9.88 -5.82 9.05
N ALA A 265 -10.88 -4.94 9.17
CA ALA A 265 -12.27 -5.29 8.91
C ALA A 265 -12.52 -5.61 7.43
N ASP A 266 -11.96 -4.82 6.51
CA ASP A 266 -12.06 -5.08 5.07
C ASP A 266 -11.48 -6.46 4.67
N PHE A 267 -10.31 -6.81 5.19
CA PHE A 267 -9.69 -8.11 4.89
C PHE A 267 -10.46 -9.29 5.48
N ILE A 268 -11.05 -9.16 6.68
CA ILE A 268 -11.97 -10.20 7.19
C ILE A 268 -13.18 -10.34 6.27
N SER A 269 -13.74 -9.23 5.78
CA SER A 269 -14.86 -9.26 4.83
C SER A 269 -14.47 -9.94 3.50
N CYS A 270 -13.28 -9.67 2.98
CA CYS A 270 -12.75 -10.35 1.81
C CYS A 270 -12.60 -11.85 2.05
N ALA A 271 -12.09 -12.26 3.22
CA ALA A 271 -11.96 -13.67 3.57
C ALA A 271 -13.31 -14.38 3.64
N LEU A 272 -14.31 -13.75 4.27
CA LEU A 272 -15.68 -14.26 4.36
C LEU A 272 -16.28 -14.54 2.97
N GLU A 273 -16.13 -13.60 2.04
CA GLU A 273 -16.62 -13.76 0.66
C GLU A 273 -16.06 -15.04 0.01
N TYR A 274 -14.75 -15.31 0.15
CA TYR A 274 -14.14 -16.47 -0.48
C TYR A 274 -14.36 -17.78 0.29
N TYR A 275 -14.56 -17.73 1.61
CA TYR A 275 -15.01 -18.89 2.37
C TYR A 275 -16.41 -19.35 2.00
N PHE A 276 -17.34 -18.42 1.77
CA PHE A 276 -18.64 -18.79 1.22
C PHE A 276 -18.48 -19.49 -0.15
N LYS A 277 -17.63 -18.96 -1.04
CA LYS A 277 -17.42 -19.53 -2.39
C LYS A 277 -16.72 -20.88 -2.40
N CYS A 278 -15.89 -21.21 -1.41
CA CYS A 278 -15.28 -22.54 -1.29
C CYS A 278 -16.08 -23.51 -0.40
N GLY A 279 -17.31 -23.14 -0.02
CA GLY A 279 -18.20 -23.98 0.79
C GLY A 279 -17.63 -24.28 2.17
N ASN A 280 -17.18 -23.25 2.88
CA ASN A 280 -16.73 -23.40 4.27
C ASN A 280 -17.92 -23.73 5.20
N PRO A 281 -17.72 -24.52 6.27
CA PRO A 281 -18.79 -24.83 7.21
C PRO A 281 -19.39 -23.57 7.84
N VAL A 282 -20.68 -23.65 8.18
CA VAL A 282 -21.41 -22.57 8.87
C VAL A 282 -20.73 -22.19 10.20
N GLU A 283 -20.23 -23.16 10.97
CA GLU A 283 -19.55 -22.89 12.25
C GLU A 283 -18.36 -21.92 12.10
N GLU A 284 -17.40 -22.27 11.24
CA GLU A 284 -16.21 -21.45 11.00
C GLU A 284 -16.58 -20.09 10.39
N THR A 285 -17.60 -20.07 9.53
CA THR A 285 -18.09 -18.83 8.91
C THR A 285 -18.73 -17.90 9.95
N LEU A 286 -19.54 -18.45 10.87
CA LEU A 286 -20.13 -17.70 11.98
C LEU A 286 -19.06 -17.12 12.92
N GLU A 287 -17.95 -17.84 13.15
CA GLU A 287 -16.84 -17.32 13.94
C GLU A 287 -16.24 -16.07 13.30
N LEU A 288 -15.99 -16.08 11.98
CA LEU A 288 -15.48 -14.91 11.26
C LEU A 288 -16.48 -13.76 11.24
N LEU A 289 -17.77 -14.04 11.03
CA LEU A 289 -18.83 -13.03 11.08
C LEU A 289 -18.87 -12.33 12.45
N LYS A 290 -18.75 -13.10 13.54
CA LYS A 290 -18.64 -12.57 14.89
C LYS A 290 -17.41 -11.68 15.08
N ARG A 291 -16.24 -12.10 14.56
CA ARG A 291 -15.01 -11.29 14.62
C ARG A 291 -15.20 -9.95 13.91
N LEU A 292 -15.78 -9.96 12.71
CA LEU A 292 -16.07 -8.72 11.98
C LEU A 292 -17.03 -7.82 12.75
N ARG A 293 -18.12 -8.38 13.31
CA ARG A 293 -19.07 -7.62 14.13
C ARG A 293 -18.40 -6.88 15.30
N ILE A 294 -17.38 -7.48 15.91
CA ILE A 294 -16.63 -6.87 17.02
C ILE A 294 -15.66 -5.78 16.51
N ALA A 295 -15.01 -6.00 15.36
CA ALA A 295 -14.04 -5.06 14.79
C ALA A 295 -14.71 -3.78 14.25
N ILE A 296 -15.86 -3.88 13.58
CA ILE A 296 -16.57 -2.74 12.96
C ILE A 296 -16.73 -1.53 13.92
N PRO A 297 -17.29 -1.67 15.13
CA PRO A 297 -17.44 -0.52 16.03
C PRO A 297 -16.11 0.05 16.53
N LYS A 298 -15.04 -0.77 16.62
CA LYS A 298 -13.70 -0.29 17.00
C LYS A 298 -13.12 0.59 15.89
N MET A 299 -13.14 0.07 14.66
CA MET A 299 -12.71 0.79 13.47
C MET A 299 -13.47 2.11 13.27
N LYS A 300 -14.81 2.10 13.39
CA LYS A 300 -15.63 3.29 13.17
C LYS A 300 -15.31 4.46 14.10
N ARG A 301 -14.65 4.23 15.24
CA ARG A 301 -14.22 5.32 16.15
C ARG A 301 -13.10 6.18 15.57
N ILE A 302 -12.31 5.64 14.64
CA ILE A 302 -11.13 6.29 14.08
C ILE A 302 -11.35 6.58 12.60
N TRP A 303 -11.93 5.63 11.85
CA TRP A 303 -11.94 5.63 10.39
C TRP A 303 -13.29 5.98 9.76
N SER A 304 -14.27 6.48 10.53
CA SER A 304 -15.59 6.84 9.98
C SER A 304 -15.53 7.93 8.88
N GLU A 305 -14.45 8.71 8.86
CA GLU A 305 -14.25 9.82 7.91
C GLU A 305 -13.15 9.54 6.89
N SER A 306 -12.66 8.30 6.82
CA SER A 306 -11.64 7.89 5.85
C SER A 306 -12.15 8.01 4.41
N GLY A 307 -11.22 8.01 3.46
CA GLY A 307 -11.58 7.96 2.03
C GLY A 307 -12.47 6.76 1.71
N GLN A 308 -12.17 5.59 2.29
CA GLN A 308 -12.96 4.37 2.12
C GLN A 308 -14.37 4.49 2.72
N ALA A 309 -14.49 5.07 3.92
CA ALA A 309 -15.78 5.26 4.58
C ALA A 309 -16.68 6.21 3.79
N LYS A 310 -16.13 7.33 3.30
CA LYS A 310 -16.87 8.34 2.52
C LYS A 310 -17.42 7.81 1.19
N ARG A 311 -16.84 6.75 0.64
CA ARG A 311 -17.32 6.08 -0.58
C ARG A 311 -18.53 5.16 -0.31
N GLY A 312 -18.92 4.95 0.95
CA GLY A 312 -20.11 4.17 1.34
C GLY A 312 -20.05 2.68 1.01
N PHE A 313 -18.92 2.18 0.51
CA PHE A 313 -18.73 0.76 0.21
C PHE A 313 -18.69 -0.07 1.50
N MET A 314 -17.86 0.36 2.46
CA MET A 314 -17.71 -0.30 3.76
C MET A 314 -19.04 -0.41 4.52
N ASP A 315 -19.84 0.65 4.55
CA ASP A 315 -21.14 0.60 5.23
C ASP A 315 -22.10 -0.42 4.60
N ARG A 316 -22.13 -0.52 3.26
CA ARG A 316 -22.96 -1.50 2.56
C ARG A 316 -22.49 -2.93 2.83
N VAL A 317 -21.18 -3.16 2.70
CA VAL A 317 -20.59 -4.49 2.93
C VAL A 317 -20.82 -4.93 4.37
N PHE A 318 -20.52 -4.08 5.36
CA PHE A 318 -20.69 -4.41 6.77
C PHE A 318 -22.16 -4.60 7.15
N ALA A 319 -23.08 -3.81 6.60
CA ALA A 319 -24.51 -4.03 6.81
C ALA A 319 -24.94 -5.41 6.29
N GLN A 320 -24.52 -5.78 5.07
CA GLN A 320 -24.81 -7.11 4.50
C GLN A 320 -24.21 -8.23 5.33
N THR A 321 -23.00 -8.05 5.85
CA THR A 321 -22.35 -9.08 6.67
C THR A 321 -23.06 -9.28 8.00
N LEU A 322 -23.46 -8.21 8.69
CA LEU A 322 -24.23 -8.29 9.93
C LEU A 322 -25.63 -8.91 9.72
N GLU A 323 -26.28 -8.59 8.60
CA GLU A 323 -27.54 -9.21 8.23
C GLU A 323 -27.36 -10.71 7.93
N THR A 324 -26.27 -11.08 7.27
CA THR A 324 -25.94 -12.48 6.97
C THR A 324 -25.68 -13.27 8.26
N GLU A 325 -24.94 -12.72 9.22
CA GLU A 325 -24.74 -13.33 10.54
C GLU A 325 -26.08 -13.62 11.23
N LYS A 326 -26.96 -12.63 11.27
CA LYS A 326 -28.28 -12.79 11.88
C LYS A 326 -29.09 -13.90 11.19
N LYS A 327 -29.16 -13.89 9.86
CA LYS A 327 -29.91 -14.90 9.08
C LYS A 327 -29.38 -16.31 9.30
N LEU A 328 -28.05 -16.48 9.35
CA LEU A 328 -27.45 -17.79 9.59
C LEU A 328 -27.70 -18.29 11.01
N LEU A 329 -27.58 -17.42 12.02
CA LEU A 329 -27.91 -17.79 13.40
C LEU A 329 -29.38 -18.21 13.55
N ASP A 330 -30.31 -17.46 12.94
CA ASP A 330 -31.74 -17.77 12.95
C ASP A 330 -32.05 -19.09 12.22
N ALA A 331 -31.38 -19.35 11.08
CA ALA A 331 -31.52 -20.59 10.32
C ALA A 331 -30.97 -21.81 11.08
N VAL A 332 -29.85 -21.67 11.78
CA VAL A 332 -29.32 -22.74 12.64
C VAL A 332 -30.24 -22.99 13.83
N ALA A 333 -30.72 -21.93 14.50
CA ALA A 333 -31.62 -22.05 15.65
C ALA A 333 -32.98 -22.69 15.30
N SER A 334 -33.47 -22.45 14.07
CA SER A 334 -34.71 -23.06 13.57
C SER A 334 -34.51 -24.46 12.97
N GLY A 335 -33.28 -24.97 12.92
CA GLY A 335 -32.94 -26.27 12.34
C GLY A 335 -33.00 -26.30 10.82
N GLN A 336 -33.05 -25.15 10.15
CA GLN A 336 -32.97 -25.04 8.69
C GLN A 336 -31.57 -25.40 8.18
N PHE A 337 -30.52 -25.08 8.96
CA PHE A 337 -29.15 -25.49 8.69
C PHE A 337 -28.50 -26.14 9.91
N SER A 338 -27.57 -27.06 9.67
CA SER A 338 -26.61 -27.54 10.66
C SER A 338 -25.34 -26.68 10.66
N LEU A 339 -24.49 -26.84 11.67
CA LEU A 339 -23.19 -26.15 11.75
C LEU A 339 -22.18 -26.66 10.70
N ASP A 340 -22.37 -27.88 10.20
CA ASP A 340 -21.53 -28.50 9.17
C ASP A 340 -21.99 -28.16 7.75
N ASP A 341 -23.15 -27.53 7.61
CA ASP A 341 -23.71 -27.19 6.30
C ASP A 341 -22.84 -26.15 5.58
N LYS A 342 -22.92 -26.17 4.25
CA LYS A 342 -22.24 -25.24 3.36
C LYS A 342 -23.25 -24.31 2.74
N VAL A 343 -23.10 -23.01 2.97
CA VAL A 343 -24.05 -21.98 2.53
C VAL A 343 -23.37 -20.99 1.60
N LEU A 344 -24.10 -20.50 0.60
CA LEU A 344 -23.65 -19.44 -0.31
C LEU A 344 -24.70 -18.32 -0.32
N PRO A 345 -24.43 -17.16 0.30
CA PRO A 345 -25.38 -16.05 0.33
C PRO A 345 -25.61 -15.45 -1.06
N ASP A 346 -26.83 -15.02 -1.37
CA ASP A 346 -27.21 -14.45 -2.68
C ASP A 346 -26.31 -13.28 -3.14
N TRP A 347 -25.80 -12.48 -2.20
CA TRP A 347 -24.94 -11.34 -2.52
C TRP A 347 -23.54 -11.74 -3.02
N THR A 348 -23.11 -12.98 -2.79
CA THR A 348 -21.83 -13.51 -3.28
C THR A 348 -21.88 -13.90 -4.76
N VAL A 349 -23.09 -14.08 -5.32
CA VAL A 349 -23.33 -14.48 -6.72
C VAL A 349 -23.32 -13.27 -7.67
N LEU A 350 -23.49 -12.05 -7.17
CA LEU A 350 -23.59 -10.81 -7.95
C LEU A 350 -22.22 -10.23 -8.42
N GLU A 351 -21.18 -11.05 -8.49
CA GLU A 351 -19.79 -10.62 -8.62
C GLU A 351 -19.39 -10.12 -10.02
N HIS A 352 -20.26 -10.25 -11.04
CA HIS A 352 -19.99 -9.73 -12.38
C HIS A 352 -19.91 -8.18 -12.44
N LEU A 353 -20.25 -7.49 -11.35
CA LEU A 353 -20.18 -6.02 -11.23
C LEU A 353 -19.13 -5.52 -10.23
N ARG A 354 -18.39 -6.41 -9.54
CA ARG A 354 -17.46 -6.04 -8.45
C ARG A 354 -15.99 -5.92 -8.87
N THR A 355 -15.61 -6.50 -10.01
CA THR A 355 -14.21 -6.49 -10.49
C THR A 355 -13.76 -5.15 -11.07
N SER A 356 -14.70 -4.26 -11.41
CA SER A 356 -14.44 -2.89 -11.87
C SER A 356 -14.24 -1.88 -10.73
N ASN A 357 -14.69 -2.18 -9.50
CA ASN A 357 -14.69 -1.21 -8.39
C ASN A 357 -13.69 -1.51 -7.26
N ARG A 358 -12.93 -2.62 -7.29
CA ARG A 358 -11.83 -2.80 -6.32
C ARG A 358 -10.64 -1.87 -6.60
N ALA A 359 -10.50 -1.37 -7.83
CA ALA A 359 -9.59 -0.26 -8.15
C ALA A 359 -10.01 1.05 -7.47
N ASP A 360 -11.30 1.21 -7.18
CA ASP A 360 -11.84 2.40 -6.51
C ASP A 360 -11.69 2.35 -4.97
N ILE A 361 -11.07 1.32 -4.38
CA ILE A 361 -10.88 1.24 -2.92
C ILE A 361 -9.70 2.15 -2.46
N TYR A 362 -8.85 2.61 -3.39
CA TYR A 362 -7.64 3.40 -3.09
C TYR A 362 -7.56 4.78 -3.76
N GLN A 363 -8.63 5.22 -4.44
CA GLN A 363 -8.81 6.64 -4.77
C GLN A 363 -9.53 7.34 -3.61
#